data_AF-A0A6H1A3C3-F1
#
_entry.id   AF-A0A6H1A3C3-F1
#
_cell.length_a   1.000
_cell.length_b   1.000
_cell.length_c   1.000
_cell.angle_alpha   90.00
_cell.angle_beta   90.00
_cell.angle_gamma   90.00
#
_symmetry.space_group_name_H-M   'P 1'
#
loop_
_entity.id
_entity.type
_entity.pdbx_description
1 polymer ?
#
loop_
_entity_poly.entity_id
_entity_poly.type
_entity_poly.pdbx_seq_one_letter_code
_entity_poly.pdbx_strand_id
1 'polypeptide(L)'
;MEEFAASYVPKGKRTQQRYRLTATEQSRRWIAGHHSPRDVAELFAVSETTVQRWVATGRLSAERHPTRGWIRFTYDDVDCLADERREWISYATAAELIGISAGTVRALVLKGELEHRTASQQQPSISRRSAQECKSKRQVEKDARAAKRAAKTAASSPPDDGEVWLSLTEGALVLRVSRTRVGQLVRSGRIPATKRERRWWIRRSHAESLSATRAVRLMRVR
;
A
#
# COMPACT_ATOMS: atom_id res chain seq x y z
N MET A 1 1.02 -82.58 -21.77
CA MET A 1 2.25 -81.99 -22.33
C MET A 1 1.80 -81.04 -23.42
N GLU A 2 1.63 -79.76 -23.07
CA GLU A 2 1.11 -78.73 -23.96
C GLU A 2 2.26 -78.08 -24.76
N GLU A 3 2.15 -78.14 -26.08
CA GLU A 3 3.07 -77.51 -27.03
C GLU A 3 2.91 -75.98 -27.00
N PHE A 4 3.94 -75.29 -26.50
CA PHE A 4 4.10 -73.85 -26.64
C PHE A 4 4.54 -73.50 -28.07
N ALA A 5 3.57 -73.14 -28.92
CA ALA A 5 3.84 -72.54 -30.22
C ALA A 5 4.44 -71.13 -30.04
N ALA A 6 5.76 -71.02 -30.14
CA ALA A 6 6.47 -69.74 -30.16
C ALA A 6 6.11 -68.97 -31.44
N SER A 7 5.22 -67.98 -31.32
CA SER A 7 4.88 -67.06 -32.41
C SER A 7 6.11 -66.20 -32.75
N TYR A 8 6.70 -66.49 -33.91
CA TYR A 8 7.79 -65.71 -34.48
C TYR A 8 7.28 -64.30 -34.81
N VAL A 9 7.68 -63.30 -34.01
CA VAL A 9 7.46 -61.88 -34.32
C VAL A 9 8.60 -61.43 -35.23
N PRO A 10 8.35 -61.12 -36.51
CA PRO A 10 9.40 -60.67 -37.41
C PRO A 10 9.98 -59.36 -36.87
N LYS A 11 11.32 -59.28 -36.76
CA LYS A 11 12.05 -58.04 -36.47
C LYS A 11 11.87 -57.09 -37.66
N GLY A 12 10.73 -56.39 -37.69
CA GLY A 12 10.51 -55.29 -38.60
C GLY A 12 11.61 -54.26 -38.36
N LYS A 13 12.46 -54.04 -39.37
CA LYS A 13 13.40 -52.93 -39.39
C LYS A 13 12.57 -51.67 -39.20
N ARG A 14 12.51 -51.13 -37.97
CA ARG A 14 11.96 -49.80 -37.70
C ARG A 14 12.88 -48.82 -38.42
N THR A 15 12.56 -48.55 -39.67
CA THR A 15 13.08 -47.42 -40.41
C THR A 15 12.59 -46.21 -39.64
N GLN A 16 13.35 -45.77 -38.63
CA GLN A 16 13.21 -44.45 -38.02
C GLN A 16 13.62 -43.48 -39.11
N GLN A 17 12.71 -43.25 -40.05
CA GLN A 17 12.73 -42.12 -40.94
C GLN A 17 12.51 -40.93 -40.02
N ARG A 18 13.62 -40.42 -39.46
CA ARG A 18 13.65 -39.15 -38.74
C ARG A 18 13.10 -38.14 -39.73
N TYR A 19 11.82 -37.80 -39.60
CA TYR A 19 11.17 -36.75 -40.37
C TYR A 19 11.99 -35.48 -40.15
N ARG A 20 12.89 -35.19 -41.09
CA ARG A 20 13.56 -33.91 -41.16
C ARG A 20 12.47 -32.94 -41.58
N LEU A 21 12.04 -32.11 -40.64
CA LEU A 21 11.15 -31.01 -40.91
C LEU A 21 11.69 -30.23 -42.11
N THR A 22 10.81 -29.91 -43.04
CA THR A 22 11.15 -29.04 -44.17
C THR A 22 11.57 -27.67 -43.63
N ALA A 23 12.35 -26.90 -44.40
CA ALA A 23 12.77 -25.56 -44.00
C ALA A 23 11.58 -24.64 -43.65
N THR A 24 10.43 -24.84 -44.32
CA THR A 24 9.18 -24.12 -44.07
C THR A 24 8.57 -24.47 -42.72
N GLU A 25 8.54 -25.75 -42.34
CA GLU A 25 8.02 -26.20 -41.04
C GLU A 25 8.94 -25.78 -39.89
N GLN A 26 10.26 -25.86 -40.09
CA GLN A 26 11.23 -25.33 -39.14
C GLN A 26 11.03 -23.83 -38.92
N SER A 27 10.84 -23.07 -40.02
CA SER A 27 10.56 -21.64 -39.94
C SER A 27 9.25 -21.38 -39.18
N ARG A 28 8.12 -21.99 -39.57
CA ARG A 28 6.82 -21.81 -38.88
C ARG A 28 6.89 -22.13 -37.40
N ARG A 29 7.53 -23.25 -37.03
CA ARG A 29 7.72 -23.63 -35.63
C ARG A 29 8.56 -22.62 -34.86
N TRP A 30 9.60 -22.05 -35.49
CA TRP A 30 10.39 -20.99 -34.90
C TRP A 30 9.56 -19.70 -34.72
N ILE A 31 8.78 -19.27 -35.74
CA ILE A 31 7.91 -18.09 -35.61
C ILE A 31 6.91 -18.24 -34.46
N ALA A 32 6.32 -19.42 -34.28
CA ALA A 32 5.31 -19.66 -33.25
C ALA A 32 5.84 -19.53 -31.81
N GLY A 33 7.17 -19.57 -31.61
CA GLY A 33 7.81 -19.42 -30.31
C GLY A 33 8.41 -18.02 -30.05
N HIS A 34 8.18 -17.05 -30.94
CA HIS A 34 8.86 -15.76 -30.86
C HIS A 34 7.96 -14.56 -31.19
N HIS A 35 8.23 -13.45 -30.50
CA HIS A 35 7.69 -12.14 -30.83
C HIS A 35 8.53 -11.41 -31.88
N SER A 36 7.87 -10.73 -32.81
CA SER A 36 8.53 -9.74 -33.66
C SER A 36 8.84 -8.46 -32.87
N PRO A 37 9.77 -7.60 -33.34
CA PRO A 37 10.02 -6.29 -32.73
C PRO A 37 8.77 -5.42 -32.57
N ARG A 38 7.86 -5.52 -33.54
CA ARG A 38 6.58 -4.83 -33.51
C ARG A 38 5.68 -5.34 -32.38
N ASP A 39 5.55 -6.66 -32.22
CA ASP A 39 4.73 -7.24 -31.15
C ASP A 39 5.23 -6.80 -29.76
N VAL A 40 6.55 -6.78 -29.57
CA VAL A 40 7.18 -6.28 -28.33
C VAL A 40 6.92 -4.78 -28.14
N ALA A 41 7.04 -3.99 -29.21
CA ALA A 41 6.77 -2.55 -29.17
C ALA A 41 5.31 -2.27 -28.75
N GLU A 42 4.35 -2.99 -29.34
CA GLU A 42 2.93 -2.90 -29.02
C GLU A 42 2.65 -3.34 -27.57
N LEU A 43 3.21 -4.47 -27.13
CA LEU A 43 3.05 -5.00 -25.77
C LEU A 43 3.51 -4.01 -24.70
N PHE A 44 4.62 -3.32 -24.95
CA PHE A 44 5.22 -2.38 -24.00
C PHE A 44 4.79 -0.92 -24.19
N ALA A 45 3.92 -0.64 -25.17
CA ALA A 45 3.55 0.70 -25.61
C ALA A 45 4.78 1.61 -25.84
N VAL A 46 5.79 1.09 -26.55
CA VAL A 46 7.00 1.82 -26.93
C VAL A 46 7.21 1.78 -28.45
N SER A 47 8.14 2.58 -28.97
CA SER A 47 8.54 2.48 -30.37
C SER A 47 9.41 1.24 -30.63
N GLU A 48 9.38 0.70 -31.86
CA GLU A 48 10.32 -0.34 -32.29
C GLU A 48 11.78 0.08 -32.14
N THR A 49 12.09 1.37 -32.35
CA THR A 49 13.43 1.95 -32.12
C THR A 49 13.87 1.79 -30.67
N THR A 50 12.93 1.89 -29.71
CA THR A 50 13.21 1.65 -28.29
C THR A 50 13.54 0.18 -28.05
N VAL A 51 12.80 -0.75 -28.68
CA VAL A 51 13.07 -2.19 -28.60
C VAL A 51 14.45 -2.51 -29.16
N GLN A 52 14.81 -1.97 -30.32
CA GLN A 52 16.15 -2.12 -30.90
C GLN A 52 17.25 -1.57 -29.98
N ARG A 53 16.99 -0.44 -29.30
CA ARG A 53 17.92 0.10 -28.30
C ARG A 53 18.08 -0.87 -27.12
N TRP A 54 17.02 -1.51 -26.63
CA TRP A 54 17.14 -2.51 -25.56
C TRP A 54 18.02 -3.69 -25.96
N VAL A 55 17.92 -4.14 -27.22
CA VAL A 55 18.83 -5.16 -27.78
C VAL A 55 20.27 -4.65 -27.79
N ALA A 56 20.49 -3.43 -28.30
CA ALA A 56 21.82 -2.84 -28.37
C ALA A 56 22.47 -2.66 -26.98
N THR A 57 21.67 -2.40 -25.94
CA THR A 57 22.15 -2.28 -24.56
C THR A 57 22.24 -3.61 -23.81
N GLY A 58 21.89 -4.74 -24.44
CA GLY A 58 21.87 -6.06 -23.80
C GLY A 58 20.75 -6.25 -22.77
N ARG A 59 19.72 -5.40 -22.79
CA ARG A 59 18.55 -5.50 -21.89
C ARG A 59 17.54 -6.55 -22.36
N LEU A 60 17.51 -6.80 -23.67
CA LEU A 60 16.64 -7.80 -24.28
C LEU A 60 17.47 -8.65 -25.24
N SER A 61 17.44 -9.97 -25.05
CA SER A 61 18.12 -10.92 -25.93
C SER A 61 17.34 -11.09 -27.22
N ALA A 62 18.02 -11.05 -28.36
CA ALA A 62 17.39 -11.22 -29.66
C ALA A 62 18.05 -12.39 -30.40
N GLU A 63 17.22 -13.28 -30.94
CA GLU A 63 17.65 -14.34 -31.84
C GLU A 63 17.47 -13.90 -33.30
N ARG A 64 18.43 -14.25 -34.15
CA ARG A 64 18.33 -14.02 -35.60
C ARG A 64 17.69 -15.22 -36.28
N HIS A 65 16.69 -14.98 -37.12
CA HIS A 65 16.08 -16.01 -37.94
C HIS A 65 17.15 -16.69 -38.82
N PRO A 66 17.25 -18.03 -38.82
CA PRO A 66 18.39 -18.76 -39.39
C PRO A 66 18.63 -18.49 -40.88
N THR A 67 17.56 -18.27 -41.65
CA THR A 67 17.64 -18.06 -43.11
C THR A 67 17.39 -16.63 -43.58
N ARG A 68 16.79 -15.77 -42.74
CA ARG A 68 16.32 -14.42 -43.14
C ARG A 68 17.05 -13.30 -42.41
N GLY A 69 17.75 -13.61 -41.31
CA GLY A 69 18.55 -12.66 -40.55
C GLY A 69 17.77 -11.64 -39.72
N TRP A 70 16.44 -11.61 -39.81
CA TRP A 70 15.59 -10.73 -38.99
C TRP A 70 15.62 -11.16 -37.52
N ILE A 71 15.57 -10.19 -36.62
CA ILE A 71 15.58 -10.43 -35.17
C ILE A 71 14.18 -10.78 -34.66
N ARG A 72 14.11 -11.70 -33.71
CA ARG A 72 12.93 -11.96 -32.88
C ARG A 72 13.30 -12.26 -31.44
N PHE A 73 12.29 -12.27 -30.57
CA PHE A 73 12.43 -12.38 -29.13
C PHE A 73 11.72 -13.62 -28.63
N THR A 74 12.32 -14.37 -27.72
CA THR A 74 11.64 -15.49 -27.06
C THR A 74 10.52 -14.96 -26.17
N TYR A 75 9.47 -15.75 -25.93
CA TYR A 75 8.41 -15.38 -24.98
C TYR A 75 8.98 -15.18 -23.57
N ASP A 76 9.86 -16.08 -23.13
CA ASP A 76 10.46 -16.03 -21.80
C ASP A 76 11.24 -14.73 -21.55
N ASP A 77 12.03 -14.28 -22.53
CA ASP A 77 12.78 -13.01 -22.42
C ASP A 77 11.82 -11.80 -22.32
N VAL A 78 10.74 -11.81 -23.09
CA VAL A 78 9.73 -10.74 -23.10
C VAL A 78 8.96 -10.71 -21.78
N ASP A 79 8.58 -11.86 -21.25
CA ASP A 79 7.89 -11.99 -19.96
C ASP A 79 8.78 -11.59 -18.80
N CYS A 80 10.06 -12.00 -18.80
CA CYS A 80 11.04 -11.57 -17.79
C CYS A 80 11.20 -10.03 -17.78
N LEU A 81 11.28 -9.42 -18.96
CA LEU A 81 11.33 -7.96 -19.08
C LEU A 81 10.03 -7.29 -18.63
N ALA A 82 8.88 -7.93 -18.88
CA ALA A 82 7.58 -7.43 -18.43
C ALA A 82 7.46 -7.44 -16.90
N ASP A 83 7.88 -8.52 -16.25
CA ASP A 83 7.91 -8.63 -14.80
C ASP A 83 8.90 -7.63 -14.19
N GLU A 84 10.08 -7.48 -14.78
CA GLU A 84 11.06 -6.47 -14.37
C GLU A 84 10.46 -5.05 -14.44
N ARG A 85 9.77 -4.70 -15.53
CA ARG A 85 9.12 -3.40 -15.67
C ARG A 85 7.92 -3.20 -14.74
N ARG A 86 7.23 -4.27 -14.34
CA ARG A 86 6.15 -4.21 -13.34
C ARG A 86 6.72 -4.01 -11.94
N GLU A 87 7.88 -4.59 -11.64
CA GLU A 87 8.52 -4.48 -10.34
C GLU A 87 9.06 -3.07 -10.10
N TRP A 88 9.71 -2.46 -11.08
CA TRP A 88 10.29 -1.13 -10.90
C TRP A 88 9.33 -0.02 -11.32
N ILE A 89 8.99 0.86 -10.39
CA ILE A 89 8.08 1.99 -10.58
C ILE A 89 8.79 3.35 -10.46
N SER A 90 8.17 4.39 -11.02
CA SER A 90 8.67 5.76 -10.93
C SER A 90 8.44 6.35 -9.53
N TYR A 91 9.14 7.43 -9.20
CA TYR A 91 8.92 8.19 -7.96
C TYR A 91 7.48 8.70 -7.83
N ALA A 92 6.87 9.14 -8.94
CA ALA A 92 5.48 9.62 -8.94
C ALA A 92 4.50 8.48 -8.64
N THR A 93 4.66 7.34 -9.31
CA THR A 93 3.83 6.14 -9.08
C THR A 93 4.00 5.62 -7.65
N ALA A 94 5.22 5.63 -7.10
CA ALA A 94 5.48 5.24 -5.71
C ALA A 94 4.81 6.21 -4.72
N ALA A 95 4.85 7.51 -5.00
CA ALA A 95 4.20 8.54 -4.19
C ALA A 95 2.68 8.34 -4.13
N GLU A 96 2.04 8.10 -5.28
CA GLU A 96 0.62 7.77 -5.38
C GLU A 96 0.27 6.48 -4.65
N LEU A 97 1.07 5.43 -4.85
CA LEU A 97 0.85 4.12 -4.23
C LEU A 97 0.86 4.21 -2.69
N ILE A 98 1.84 4.92 -2.13
CA ILE A 98 2.03 5.07 -0.67
C ILE A 98 1.06 6.13 -0.09
N GLY A 99 0.63 7.11 -0.89
CA GLY A 99 -0.18 8.25 -0.44
C GLY A 99 0.64 9.36 0.22
N ILE A 100 1.82 9.67 -0.32
CA ILE A 100 2.73 10.73 0.15
C ILE A 100 3.26 11.56 -1.02
N SER A 101 3.97 12.66 -0.74
CA SER A 101 4.60 13.45 -1.81
C SER A 101 5.85 12.77 -2.38
N ALA A 102 6.17 13.03 -3.65
CA ALA A 102 7.39 12.53 -4.28
C ALA A 102 8.68 13.00 -3.57
N GLY A 103 8.68 14.20 -2.96
CA GLY A 103 9.78 14.68 -2.14
C GLY A 103 10.00 13.83 -0.88
N THR A 104 8.91 13.39 -0.25
CA THR A 104 8.98 12.44 0.87
C THR A 104 9.49 11.08 0.43
N VAL A 105 9.08 10.59 -0.75
CA VAL A 105 9.60 9.34 -1.32
C VAL A 105 11.13 9.43 -1.50
N ARG A 106 11.65 10.54 -2.05
CA ARG A 106 13.11 10.76 -2.15
C ARG A 106 13.80 10.70 -0.79
N ALA A 107 13.22 11.32 0.24
CA ALA A 107 13.77 11.27 1.58
C ALA A 107 13.78 9.85 2.16
N LEU A 108 12.78 9.00 1.85
CA LEU A 108 12.75 7.60 2.27
C LEU A 108 13.81 6.75 1.56
N VAL A 109 14.01 6.97 0.26
CA VAL A 109 15.09 6.32 -0.51
C VAL A 109 16.46 6.69 0.07
N LEU A 110 16.69 7.99 0.35
CA LEU A 110 17.95 8.46 0.96
C LEU A 110 18.22 7.86 2.35
N LYS A 111 17.15 7.49 3.08
CA LYS A 111 17.24 6.82 4.38
C LYS A 111 17.40 5.29 4.28
N GLY A 112 17.31 4.72 3.07
CA GLY A 112 17.31 3.28 2.85
C GLY A 112 16.01 2.58 3.30
N GLU A 113 14.91 3.34 3.46
CA GLU A 113 13.60 2.77 3.83
C GLU A 113 12.83 2.23 2.61
N LEU A 114 13.26 2.60 1.40
CA LEU A 114 12.72 2.10 0.14
C LEU A 114 13.86 1.52 -0.71
N GLU A 115 13.63 0.31 -1.23
CA GLU A 115 14.56 -0.33 -2.15
C GLU A 115 14.59 0.42 -3.48
N HIS A 116 15.80 0.76 -3.90
CA HIS A 116 16.06 1.58 -5.07
C HIS A 116 17.25 1.02 -5.85
N ARG A 117 17.10 0.94 -7.18
CA ARG A 117 18.21 0.59 -8.07
C ARG A 117 18.88 1.84 -8.63
N THR A 118 20.18 1.76 -8.85
CA THR A 118 20.92 2.81 -9.57
C THR A 118 20.52 2.77 -11.05
N ALA A 119 19.65 3.68 -11.45
CA ALA A 119 19.23 3.86 -12.84
C ALA A 119 19.29 5.35 -13.21
N SER A 120 19.30 5.64 -14.52
CA SER A 120 19.18 7.03 -14.99
C SER A 120 17.89 7.68 -14.44
N GLN A 121 17.88 9.00 -14.24
CA GLN A 121 16.75 9.70 -13.61
C GLN A 121 15.40 9.52 -14.32
N GLN A 122 15.40 9.14 -15.59
CA GLN A 122 14.17 8.90 -16.37
C GLN A 122 13.65 7.46 -16.30
N GLN A 123 14.38 6.55 -15.66
CA GLN A 123 13.96 5.16 -15.54
C GLN A 123 13.26 4.90 -14.20
N PRO A 124 12.22 4.05 -14.20
CA PRO A 124 11.64 3.53 -12.97
C PRO A 124 12.72 2.87 -12.11
N SER A 125 12.86 3.31 -10.87
CA SER A 125 14.00 2.94 -10.02
C SER A 125 13.61 2.50 -8.61
N ILE A 126 12.32 2.54 -8.25
CA ILE A 126 11.83 2.14 -6.94
C ILE A 126 11.16 0.78 -7.05
N SER A 127 11.47 -0.16 -6.16
CA SER A 127 10.75 -1.44 -6.10
C SER A 127 9.30 -1.21 -5.67
N ARG A 128 8.37 -1.75 -6.45
CA ARG A 128 6.93 -1.74 -6.17
C ARG A 128 6.64 -2.48 -4.87
N ARG A 129 7.27 -3.64 -4.66
CA ARG A 129 7.12 -4.42 -3.43
C ARG A 129 7.51 -3.60 -2.21
N SER A 130 8.69 -2.97 -2.23
CA SER A 130 9.17 -2.13 -1.13
C SER A 130 8.22 -0.95 -0.85
N ALA A 131 7.68 -0.32 -1.90
CA ALA A 131 6.68 0.74 -1.74
C ALA A 131 5.36 0.24 -1.11
N GLN A 132 4.89 -0.96 -1.47
CA GLN A 132 3.69 -1.57 -0.85
C GLN A 132 3.92 -1.90 0.63
N GLU A 133 5.08 -2.46 0.98
CA GLU A 133 5.45 -2.75 2.37
C GLU A 133 5.50 -1.46 3.21
N CYS A 134 6.09 -0.39 2.66
CA CYS A 134 6.12 0.93 3.28
C CYS A 134 4.70 1.47 3.54
N LYS A 135 3.79 1.35 2.55
CA LYS A 135 2.38 1.73 2.70
C LYS A 135 1.72 0.98 3.86
N SER A 136 1.86 -0.35 3.89
CA SER A 136 1.28 -1.19 4.95
C SER A 136 1.80 -0.81 6.33
N LYS A 137 3.12 -0.62 6.48
CA LYS A 137 3.73 -0.18 7.74
C LYS A 137 3.18 1.17 8.21
N ARG A 138 3.09 2.15 7.31
CA ARG A 138 2.56 3.48 7.63
C ARG A 138 1.09 3.44 8.00
N GLN A 139 0.30 2.57 7.37
CA GLN A 139 -1.10 2.40 7.71
C GLN A 139 -1.24 1.86 9.14
N VAL A 140 -0.48 0.83 9.51
CA VAL A 140 -0.43 0.30 10.89
C VAL A 140 -0.02 1.38 11.89
N GLU A 141 1.00 2.18 11.59
CA GLU A 141 1.41 3.28 12.46
C GLU A 141 0.33 4.37 12.59
N LYS A 142 -0.35 4.70 11.50
CA LYS A 142 -1.46 5.67 11.49
C LYS A 142 -2.60 5.18 12.35
N ASP A 143 -2.97 3.90 12.22
CA ASP A 143 -4.04 3.27 12.98
C ASP A 143 -3.67 3.17 14.47
N ALA A 144 -2.43 2.80 14.79
CA ALA A 144 -1.94 2.82 16.16
C ALA A 144 -1.96 4.23 16.78
N ARG A 145 -1.60 5.27 16.01
CA ARG A 145 -1.69 6.67 16.46
C ARG A 145 -3.15 7.10 16.64
N ALA A 146 -4.05 6.69 15.75
CA ALA A 146 -5.48 6.96 15.87
C ALA A 146 -6.08 6.29 17.10
N ALA A 147 -5.77 5.01 17.34
CA ALA A 147 -6.18 4.27 18.53
C ALA A 147 -5.66 4.91 19.82
N LYS A 148 -4.38 5.30 19.87
CA LYS A 148 -3.82 6.04 21.01
C LYS A 148 -4.53 7.38 21.25
N ARG A 149 -4.90 8.10 20.19
CA ARG A 149 -5.68 9.35 20.30
C ARG A 149 -7.09 9.07 20.80
N ALA A 150 -7.77 8.06 20.26
CA ALA A 150 -9.10 7.66 20.69
C ALA A 150 -9.12 7.24 22.16
N ALA A 151 -8.16 6.41 22.60
CA ALA A 151 -8.00 6.01 23.99
C ALA A 151 -7.74 7.21 24.91
N LYS A 152 -6.89 8.16 24.49
CA LYS A 152 -6.65 9.39 25.24
C LYS A 152 -7.90 10.26 25.37
N THR A 153 -8.69 10.36 24.29
CA THR A 153 -9.98 11.06 24.32
C THR A 153 -10.95 10.36 25.27
N ALA A 154 -11.09 9.03 25.16
CA ALA A 154 -11.94 8.21 26.01
C ALA A 154 -11.56 8.28 27.50
N ALA A 155 -10.26 8.24 27.82
CA ALA A 155 -9.78 8.42 29.19
C ALA A 155 -10.12 9.82 29.74
N SER A 156 -10.22 10.81 28.87
CA SER A 156 -10.61 12.17 29.22
C SER A 156 -12.12 12.41 29.22
N SER A 157 -12.94 11.45 28.77
CA SER A 157 -14.40 11.54 28.70
C SER A 157 -15.04 11.63 30.09
N PRO A 158 -16.30 12.12 30.17
CA PRO A 158 -17.03 12.09 31.43
C PRO A 158 -17.22 10.64 31.94
N PRO A 159 -17.39 10.45 33.25
CA PRO A 159 -17.81 9.16 33.80
C PRO A 159 -19.12 8.67 33.14
N ASP A 160 -19.19 7.37 32.88
CA ASP A 160 -20.36 6.70 32.32
C ASP A 160 -21.16 6.05 33.45
N ASP A 161 -21.83 6.88 34.25
CA ASP A 161 -22.72 6.46 35.35
C ASP A 161 -24.19 6.81 35.07
N GLY A 162 -24.54 7.09 33.81
CA GLY A 162 -25.88 7.52 33.39
C GLY A 162 -26.22 8.98 33.73
N GLU A 163 -25.35 9.69 34.46
CA GLU A 163 -25.55 11.09 34.81
C GLU A 163 -25.04 12.03 33.71
N VAL A 164 -25.63 13.22 33.62
CA VAL A 164 -25.14 14.27 32.72
C VAL A 164 -23.98 15.01 33.36
N TRP A 165 -22.79 14.82 32.83
CA TRP A 165 -21.58 15.51 33.28
C TRP A 165 -21.27 16.73 32.41
N LEU A 166 -20.88 17.81 33.07
CA LEU A 166 -20.47 19.06 32.46
C LEU A 166 -18.97 19.24 32.63
N SER A 167 -18.31 19.68 31.56
CA SER A 167 -16.96 20.22 31.63
C SER A 167 -16.95 21.53 32.45
N LEU A 168 -15.77 21.98 32.87
CA LEU A 168 -15.64 23.28 33.54
C LEU A 168 -16.17 24.45 32.71
N THR A 169 -16.13 24.36 31.37
CA THR A 169 -16.64 25.39 30.47
C THR A 169 -18.17 25.36 30.44
N GLU A 170 -18.79 24.19 30.31
CA GLU A 170 -20.25 24.05 30.35
C GLU A 170 -20.82 24.40 31.73
N GLY A 171 -20.15 23.96 32.81
CA GLY A 171 -20.51 24.35 34.16
C GLY A 171 -20.44 25.85 34.40
N ALA A 172 -19.49 26.55 33.77
CA ALA A 172 -19.40 28.01 33.81
C ALA A 172 -20.61 28.70 33.15
N LEU A 173 -21.10 28.14 32.04
CA LEU A 173 -22.32 28.64 31.38
C LEU A 173 -23.54 28.46 32.28
N VAL A 174 -23.72 27.27 32.88
CA VAL A 174 -24.86 26.98 33.79
C VAL A 174 -24.84 27.85 35.05
N LEU A 175 -23.66 28.06 35.63
CA LEU A 175 -23.47 28.83 36.85
C LEU A 175 -23.37 30.35 36.61
N ARG A 176 -23.35 30.80 35.35
CA ARG A 176 -23.13 32.20 34.94
C ARG A 176 -21.93 32.85 35.60
N VAL A 177 -20.80 32.14 35.62
CA VAL A 177 -19.51 32.63 36.15
C VAL A 177 -18.37 32.25 35.20
N SER A 178 -17.19 32.86 35.38
CA SER A 178 -16.02 32.48 34.59
C SER A 178 -15.56 31.04 34.85
N ARG A 179 -15.01 30.39 33.83
CA ARG A 179 -14.38 29.06 33.93
C ARG A 179 -13.33 28.99 35.04
N THR A 180 -12.52 30.04 35.20
CA THR A 180 -11.51 30.13 36.27
C THR A 180 -12.16 30.09 37.65
N ARG A 181 -13.29 30.81 37.84
CA ARG A 181 -14.02 30.79 39.11
C ARG A 181 -14.62 29.42 39.40
N VAL A 182 -15.19 28.73 38.40
CA VAL A 182 -15.65 27.34 38.56
C VAL A 182 -14.49 26.44 38.99
N GLY A 183 -13.33 26.56 38.35
CA GLY A 183 -12.13 25.81 38.73
C GLY A 183 -11.67 26.09 40.16
N GLN A 184 -11.75 27.34 40.64
CA GLN A 184 -11.48 27.67 42.05
C GLN A 184 -12.49 27.01 42.98
N LEU A 185 -13.79 27.09 42.66
CA LEU A 185 -14.85 26.50 43.48
C LEU A 185 -14.70 24.97 43.61
N VAL A 186 -14.40 24.29 42.50
CA VAL A 186 -14.09 22.84 42.49
C VAL A 186 -12.88 22.53 43.37
N ARG A 187 -11.76 23.25 43.21
CA ARG A 187 -10.54 23.03 44.01
C ARG A 187 -10.77 23.29 45.50
N SER A 188 -11.64 24.24 45.85
CA SER A 188 -12.01 24.55 47.23
C SER A 188 -13.08 23.61 47.82
N GLY A 189 -13.53 22.60 47.07
CA GLY A 189 -14.56 21.65 47.53
C GLY A 189 -15.98 22.23 47.61
N ARG A 190 -16.24 23.40 47.01
CA ARG A 190 -17.55 24.06 47.03
C ARG A 190 -18.52 23.52 45.97
N ILE A 191 -18.00 22.81 44.97
CA ILE A 191 -18.78 22.13 43.93
C ILE A 191 -18.27 20.69 43.88
N PRO A 192 -19.14 19.67 44.10
CA PRO A 192 -18.72 18.29 43.94
C PRO A 192 -18.36 18.02 42.47
N ALA A 193 -17.14 17.54 42.25
CA ALA A 193 -16.63 17.24 40.92
C ALA A 193 -15.72 16.02 40.98
N THR A 194 -15.68 15.26 39.88
CA THR A 194 -14.83 14.09 39.72
C THR A 194 -13.70 14.43 38.76
N LYS A 195 -12.45 14.12 39.14
CA LYS A 195 -11.30 14.26 38.26
C LYS A 195 -11.09 12.98 37.45
N ARG A 196 -11.11 13.07 36.13
CA ARG A 196 -10.69 12.01 35.20
C ARG A 196 -9.47 12.51 34.44
N GLU A 197 -8.34 11.82 34.59
CA GLU A 197 -7.06 12.24 34.04
C GLU A 197 -6.69 13.68 34.44
N ARG A 198 -6.72 14.61 33.48
CA ARG A 198 -6.39 16.04 33.65
C ARG A 198 -7.62 16.94 33.67
N ARG A 199 -8.83 16.39 33.56
CA ARG A 199 -10.08 17.15 33.45
C ARG A 199 -10.96 16.94 34.68
N TRP A 200 -11.65 18.02 35.07
CA TRP A 200 -12.67 18.01 36.11
C TRP A 200 -14.04 17.95 35.45
N TRP A 201 -14.88 17.06 35.94
CA TRP A 201 -16.26 16.85 35.51
C TRP A 201 -17.20 17.19 36.66
N ILE A 202 -18.21 18.00 36.39
CA ILE A 202 -19.21 18.45 37.37
C ILE A 202 -20.55 17.82 36.98
N ARG A 203 -21.26 17.18 37.92
CA ARG A 203 -22.62 16.70 37.62
C ARG A 203 -23.55 17.88 37.36
N ARG A 204 -24.37 17.78 36.31
CA ARG A 204 -25.31 18.83 35.91
C ARG A 204 -26.28 19.19 37.04
N SER A 205 -26.83 18.20 37.73
CA SER A 205 -27.74 18.37 38.88
C SER A 205 -27.12 19.25 39.98
N HIS A 206 -25.83 19.07 40.28
CA HIS A 206 -25.12 19.90 41.25
C HIS A 206 -24.93 21.34 40.76
N ALA A 207 -24.60 21.52 39.48
CA ALA A 207 -24.46 22.86 38.89
C ALA A 207 -25.80 23.62 38.88
N GLU A 208 -26.90 22.94 38.55
CA GLU A 208 -28.25 23.52 38.56
C GLU A 208 -28.72 23.89 39.98
N SER A 209 -28.53 23.00 40.96
CA SER A 209 -28.86 23.27 42.37
C SER A 209 -28.11 24.49 42.93
N LEU A 210 -26.82 24.62 42.61
CA LEU A 210 -26.03 25.80 42.98
C LEU A 210 -26.48 27.07 42.25
N SER A 211 -26.86 26.96 40.98
CA SER A 211 -27.40 28.07 40.20
C SER A 211 -28.71 28.59 40.80
N ALA A 212 -29.63 27.68 41.15
CA ALA A 212 -30.89 27.99 41.82
C ALA A 212 -30.66 28.67 43.19
N THR A 213 -29.75 28.12 44.00
CA THR A 213 -29.39 28.71 45.31
C THR A 213 -28.85 30.14 45.17
N ARG A 214 -28.03 30.40 44.15
CA ARG A 214 -27.50 31.73 43.87
C ARG A 214 -28.58 32.69 43.40
N ALA A 215 -29.51 32.25 42.56
CA ALA A 215 -30.62 33.06 42.10
C ALA A 215 -31.49 33.52 43.28
N VAL A 216 -31.83 32.62 44.21
CA VAL A 216 -32.58 32.96 45.44
C VAL A 216 -31.81 33.96 46.30
N ARG A 217 -30.49 33.78 46.47
CA ARG A 217 -29.68 34.72 47.25
C ARG A 217 -29.61 36.12 46.62
N LEU A 218 -29.57 36.20 45.28
CA LEU A 218 -29.58 37.48 44.57
C LEU A 218 -30.93 38.20 44.68
N MET A 219 -32.04 37.46 44.79
CA MET A 219 -33.37 38.04 44.98
C MET A 219 -33.57 38.63 46.39
N ARG A 220 -32.93 38.08 47.44
CA ARG A 220 -33.05 38.58 48.82
C ARG A 220 -32.24 39.83 49.15
N VAL A 221 -31.35 40.26 48.25
CA VAL A 221 -30.45 41.42 48.46
C VAL A 221 -30.98 42.67 47.74
N ARG A 222 -32.19 42.59 47.16
CA ARG A 222 -32.94 43.72 46.62
C ARG A 222 -34.05 44.12 47.59
#